data_AF-A0A7S3WHN5-F1
#
_entry.id   AF-A0A7S3WHN5-F1
#
_cell.length_a   1.000
_cell.length_b   1.000
_cell.length_c   1.000
_cell.angle_alpha   90.00
_cell.angle_beta   90.00
_cell.angle_gamma   90.00
#
_symmetry.space_group_name_H-M   'P 1'
#
loop_
_entity.id
_entity.type
_entity.pdbx_description
1 polymer ?
#
loop_
_entity_poly.entity_id
_entity_poly.type
_entity_poly.pdbx_seq_one_letter_code
_entity_poly.pdbx_strand_id
1 'polypeptide(L)'
;ANAARKPAEVFRQACWHSAFRIVLQIEPCTGDTEALTLALCEHWHKTHGICINFDAEDLSELTQVLQTVREASRSEEDSLRQAAEAEALCAEQALLQELEEEESRAERERRKKQQKKDKKAQRKGSTGSSSSTAGLPGDFDDEQERGQQEESASTKASKLDEARQLLESLCDKPSGSSTPPSSSPEAC
;
A
#
# COMPACT_ATOMS: atom_id res chain seq x y z
N ALA A 1 -26.04 17.21 -7.11
CA ALA A 1 -26.97 18.34 -7.29
C ALA A 1 -26.46 19.51 -6.45
N ASN A 2 -25.99 20.58 -7.09
CA ASN A 2 -25.39 21.73 -6.42
C ASN A 2 -26.53 22.66 -6.00
N ALA A 3 -27.09 22.45 -4.80
CA ALA A 3 -27.93 23.47 -4.19
C ALA A 3 -27.08 24.74 -4.06
N ALA A 4 -27.57 25.86 -4.57
CA ALA A 4 -26.87 27.14 -4.52
C ALA A 4 -26.54 27.47 -3.05
N ARG A 5 -25.30 27.17 -2.62
CA ARG A 5 -24.83 27.46 -1.28
C ARG A 5 -25.01 28.95 -1.07
N LYS A 6 -25.66 29.32 0.04
CA LYS A 6 -25.89 30.73 0.36
C LYS A 6 -24.52 31.42 0.39
N PRO A 7 -24.39 32.67 -0.09
CA PRO A 7 -23.09 33.37 -0.10
C PRO A 7 -22.37 33.35 1.26
N ALA A 8 -23.13 33.37 2.37
CA ALA A 8 -22.60 33.24 3.73
C ALA A 8 -21.97 31.86 4.03
N GLU A 9 -22.49 30.76 3.47
CA GLU A 9 -21.92 29.42 3.64
C GLU A 9 -20.58 29.30 2.92
N VAL A 10 -20.49 29.84 1.71
CA VAL A 10 -19.25 29.86 0.93
C VAL A 10 -18.17 30.68 1.65
N PHE A 11 -18.54 31.83 2.21
CA PHE A 11 -17.64 32.66 3.00
C PHE A 11 -17.16 31.95 4.27
N ARG A 12 -18.07 31.37 5.08
CA ARG A 12 -17.69 30.60 6.28
C ARG A 12 -16.75 29.45 5.94
N GLN A 13 -17.03 28.75 4.84
CA GLN A 13 -16.19 27.65 4.39
C GLN A 13 -14.79 28.14 3.99
N ALA A 14 -14.69 29.26 3.28
CA ALA A 14 -13.39 29.86 2.92
C ALA A 14 -12.58 30.22 4.16
N CYS A 15 -13.20 30.83 5.18
CA CYS A 15 -12.55 31.17 6.44
C CYS A 15 -12.03 29.93 7.18
N TRP A 16 -12.83 28.86 7.24
CA TRP A 16 -12.42 27.59 7.86
C TRP A 16 -11.29 26.91 7.09
N HIS A 17 -11.37 26.87 5.76
CA HIS A 17 -10.33 26.28 4.93
C HIS A 17 -9.00 27.03 5.07
N SER A 18 -9.04 28.37 5.10
CA SER A 18 -7.82 29.16 5.31
C SER A 18 -7.25 28.96 6.71
N ALA A 19 -8.11 28.87 7.73
CA ALA A 19 -7.69 28.60 9.11
C ALA A 19 -6.98 27.26 9.22
N PHE A 20 -7.60 26.22 8.68
CA PHE A 20 -7.05 24.89 8.70
C PHE A 20 -5.70 24.80 7.97
N ARG A 21 -5.55 25.48 6.83
CA ARG A 21 -4.26 25.55 6.12
C ARG A 21 -3.14 26.15 6.96
N ILE A 22 -3.43 27.20 7.73
CA ILE A 22 -2.44 27.86 8.59
C ILE A 22 -2.05 26.94 9.74
N VAL A 23 -3.01 26.24 10.33
CA VAL A 23 -2.78 25.25 11.40
C VAL A 23 -1.93 24.06 10.94
N LEU A 24 -2.03 23.68 9.66
CA LEU A 24 -1.18 22.63 9.09
C LEU A 24 0.26 23.14 8.83
N GLN A 25 0.44 24.41 8.48
CA GLN A 25 1.74 24.99 8.13
C GLN A 25 2.56 25.44 9.34
N ILE A 26 1.90 26.04 10.32
CA ILE A 26 2.51 26.44 11.57
C ILE A 26 2.45 25.21 12.44
N GLU A 27 3.57 24.50 12.56
CA GLU A 27 3.74 23.55 13.65
C GLU A 27 3.61 24.37 14.95
N PRO A 28 2.50 24.27 15.70
CA PRO A 28 2.47 24.86 17.02
C PRO A 28 3.42 24.01 17.85
N CYS A 29 4.65 24.49 17.97
CA CYS A 29 5.51 24.15 19.08
C CYS A 29 4.63 24.27 20.32
N THR A 30 4.55 23.22 21.11
CA THR A 30 3.71 23.14 22.31
C THR A 30 3.80 24.44 23.11
N GLY A 31 2.73 25.24 23.09
CA GLY A 31 2.61 26.48 23.86
C GLY A 31 2.49 27.79 23.07
N ASP A 32 2.70 27.82 21.75
CA ASP A 32 2.60 29.07 20.97
C ASP A 32 1.23 29.24 20.28
N THR A 33 0.18 29.20 21.09
CA THR A 33 -1.22 29.36 20.65
C THR A 33 -1.52 30.80 20.21
N GLU A 34 -0.80 31.76 20.79
CA GLU A 34 -0.90 33.18 20.45
C GLU A 34 -0.38 33.45 19.03
N ALA A 35 0.80 32.92 18.67
CA ALA A 35 1.31 33.09 17.30
C ALA A 35 0.41 32.44 16.24
N LEU A 36 -0.17 31.27 16.52
CA LEU A 36 -1.10 30.60 15.62
C LEU A 36 -2.33 31.48 15.36
N THR A 37 -2.89 32.07 16.41
CA THR A 37 -4.11 32.87 16.28
C THR A 37 -3.84 34.22 15.64
N LEU A 38 -2.69 34.84 15.95
CA LEU A 38 -2.23 36.06 15.26
C LEU A 38 -2.00 35.82 13.77
N ALA A 39 -1.35 34.71 13.40
CA ALA A 39 -1.15 34.35 11.99
C ALA A 39 -2.47 34.11 11.26
N LEU A 40 -3.47 33.54 11.94
CA LEU A 40 -4.80 33.36 11.41
C LEU A 40 -5.50 34.70 11.16
N CYS A 41 -5.51 35.58 12.15
CA CYS A 41 -6.09 36.93 12.05
C CYS A 41 -5.41 37.73 10.94
N GLU A 42 -4.09 37.70 10.87
CA GLU A 42 -3.32 38.38 9.82
C GLU A 42 -3.67 37.84 8.42
N HIS A 43 -3.81 36.52 8.28
CA HIS A 43 -4.19 35.92 7.01
C HIS A 43 -5.62 36.26 6.59
N TRP A 44 -6.58 36.18 7.51
CA TRP A 44 -7.96 36.57 7.25
C TRP A 44 -8.08 38.03 6.86
N HIS A 45 -7.31 38.91 7.51
CA HIS A 45 -7.22 40.31 7.15
C HIS A 45 -6.64 40.49 5.73
N LYS A 46 -5.48 39.89 5.43
CA LYS A 46 -4.80 40.03 4.13
C LYS A 46 -5.57 39.42 2.96
N THR A 47 -6.13 38.23 3.13
CA THR A 47 -6.70 37.43 2.04
C THR A 47 -8.17 37.75 1.81
N HIS A 48 -8.92 38.06 2.88
CA HIS A 48 -10.37 38.19 2.83
C HIS A 48 -10.87 39.56 3.31
N GLY A 49 -9.99 40.47 3.74
CA GLY A 49 -10.37 41.78 4.30
C GLY A 49 -11.14 41.65 5.62
N ILE A 50 -11.02 40.51 6.29
CA ILE A 50 -11.76 40.21 7.51
C ILE A 50 -11.00 40.80 8.69
N CYS A 51 -11.62 41.77 9.37
CA CYS A 51 -11.14 42.30 10.64
C CYS A 51 -12.03 41.75 11.74
N ILE A 52 -11.57 40.73 12.46
CA ILE A 52 -12.26 40.24 13.66
C ILE A 52 -11.47 40.72 14.87
N ASN A 53 -12.18 41.34 15.81
CA ASN A 53 -11.63 41.73 17.11
C ASN A 53 -12.04 40.65 18.10
N PHE A 54 -11.21 39.61 18.22
CA PHE A 54 -11.42 38.57 19.22
C PHE A 54 -10.98 39.06 20.58
N ASP A 55 -11.75 38.75 21.61
CA ASP A 55 -11.26 38.84 22.98
C ASP A 55 -10.41 37.61 23.35
N ALA A 56 -9.84 37.61 24.55
CA ALA A 56 -8.98 36.51 24.99
C ALA A 56 -9.72 35.17 25.11
N GLU A 57 -11.03 35.18 25.34
CA GLU A 57 -11.86 33.98 25.46
C GLU A 57 -12.11 33.39 24.07
N ASP A 58 -12.51 34.22 23.11
CA ASP A 58 -12.70 33.83 21.71
C ASP A 58 -11.42 33.23 21.09
N LEU A 59 -10.26 33.85 21.35
CA LEU A 59 -8.96 33.36 20.86
C LEU A 59 -8.63 31.97 21.45
N SER A 60 -8.95 31.75 22.73
CA SER A 60 -8.75 30.48 23.42
C SER A 60 -9.65 29.38 22.85
N GLU A 61 -10.93 29.67 22.64
CA GLU A 61 -11.89 28.73 22.04
C GLU A 61 -11.48 28.37 20.60
N LEU A 62 -11.14 29.37 19.78
CA LEU A 62 -10.70 29.15 18.40
C LEU A 62 -9.45 28.28 18.36
N THR A 63 -8.48 28.54 19.24
CA THR A 63 -7.28 27.73 19.37
C THR A 63 -7.62 26.27 19.69
N GLN A 64 -8.49 26.03 20.67
CA GLN A 64 -8.88 24.68 21.08
C GLN A 64 -9.52 23.91 19.92
N VAL A 65 -10.45 24.55 19.20
CA VAL A 65 -11.10 23.94 18.03
C VAL A 65 -10.08 23.61 16.95
N LEU A 66 -9.14 24.51 16.66
CA LEU A 66 -8.11 24.27 15.65
C LEU A 66 -7.15 23.14 16.05
N GLN A 67 -6.81 23.01 17.34
CA GLN A 67 -6.04 21.90 17.87
C GLN A 67 -6.79 20.57 17.72
N THR A 68 -8.05 20.51 18.12
CA THR A 68 -8.88 19.31 17.96
C THR A 68 -9.00 18.89 16.49
N VAL A 69 -9.25 19.84 15.59
CA VAL A 69 -9.36 19.57 14.15
C VAL A 69 -8.03 19.09 13.58
N ARG A 70 -6.90 19.64 14.04
CA ARG A 70 -5.57 19.19 13.63
C ARG A 70 -5.29 17.75 14.09
N GLU A 71 -5.58 17.43 15.34
CA GLU A 71 -5.39 16.07 15.89
C GLU A 71 -6.24 15.05 15.12
N ALA A 72 -7.52 15.38 14.89
CA ALA A 72 -8.42 14.55 14.09
C ALA A 72 -7.90 14.36 12.65
N SER A 73 -7.44 15.44 12.01
CA SER A 73 -6.88 15.36 10.65
C SER A 73 -5.62 14.52 10.58
N ARG A 74 -4.73 14.60 11.57
CA ARG A 74 -3.51 13.77 11.61
C ARG A 74 -3.86 12.30 11.75
N SER A 75 -4.84 11.97 12.58
CA SER A 75 -5.32 10.59 12.72
C SER A 75 -5.89 10.04 11.41
N GLU A 76 -6.64 10.84 10.66
CA GLU A 76 -7.18 10.44 9.36
C GLU A 76 -6.06 10.29 8.32
N GLU A 77 -5.13 11.24 8.26
CA GLU A 77 -3.96 11.19 7.38
C GLU A 77 -3.09 9.96 7.67
N ASP A 78 -2.84 9.65 8.95
CA ASP A 78 -2.08 8.46 9.35
C ASP A 78 -2.81 7.17 8.95
N SER A 79 -4.13 7.10 9.10
CA SER A 79 -4.92 5.95 8.66
C SER A 79 -4.88 5.79 7.14
N LEU A 80 -4.97 6.88 6.38
CA LEU A 80 -4.87 6.86 4.92
C LEU A 80 -3.48 6.44 4.46
N ARG A 81 -2.43 6.93 5.13
CA ARG A 81 -1.05 6.52 4.86
C ARG A 81 -0.86 5.03 5.12
N GLN A 82 -1.32 4.50 6.25
CA GLN A 82 -1.24 3.07 6.55
C GLN A 82 -1.99 2.22 5.52
N ALA A 83 -3.17 2.66 5.08
CA ALA A 83 -3.92 1.97 4.03
C ALA A 83 -3.17 1.96 2.69
N ALA A 84 -2.59 3.10 2.31
CA ALA A 84 -1.78 3.20 1.08
C ALA A 84 -0.49 2.36 1.15
N GLU A 85 0.17 2.31 2.31
CA GLU A 85 1.33 1.46 2.54
C GLU A 85 0.95 -0.03 2.45
N ALA A 86 -0.18 -0.43 3.04
CA ALA A 86 -0.68 -1.79 2.94
C ALA A 86 -1.05 -2.17 1.50
N GLU A 87 -1.71 -1.28 0.76
CA GLU A 87 -2.04 -1.49 -0.66
C GLU A 87 -0.76 -1.63 -1.51
N ALA A 88 0.23 -0.76 -1.29
CA ALA A 88 1.52 -0.84 -1.97
C ALA A 88 2.22 -2.18 -1.69
N LEU A 89 2.18 -2.68 -0.45
CA LEU A 89 2.74 -3.98 -0.09
C LEU A 89 1.97 -5.15 -0.72
N CYS A 90 0.61 -5.15 -0.69
CA CYS A 90 -0.18 -6.19 -1.34
C CYS A 90 0.11 -6.18 -2.87
N ALA A 91 0.26 -5.00 -3.49
CA ALA A 91 0.59 -4.85 -4.92
C ALA A 91 2.02 -5.33 -5.27
N GLU A 92 3.02 -5.00 -4.45
CA GLU A 92 4.40 -5.49 -4.61
C GLU A 92 4.44 -7.03 -4.57
N GLN A 93 3.73 -7.64 -3.63
CA GLN A 93 3.68 -9.10 -3.50
C GLN A 93 2.98 -9.76 -4.68
N ALA A 94 1.87 -9.18 -5.16
CA ALA A 94 1.21 -9.68 -6.35
C ALA A 94 2.14 -9.67 -7.57
N LEU A 95 2.93 -8.61 -7.74
CA LEU A 95 3.92 -8.51 -8.81
C LEU A 95 5.04 -9.55 -8.67
N LEU A 96 5.57 -9.76 -7.47
CA LEU A 96 6.60 -10.77 -7.22
C LEU A 96 6.10 -12.19 -7.54
N GLN A 97 4.86 -12.49 -7.15
CA GLN A 97 4.23 -13.79 -7.48
C GLN A 97 4.08 -13.97 -8.99
N GLU A 98 3.64 -12.94 -9.71
CA GLU A 98 3.51 -13.00 -11.17
C GLU A 98 4.87 -13.25 -11.86
N LEU A 99 5.93 -12.62 -11.37
CA LEU A 99 7.30 -12.83 -11.87
C LEU A 99 7.79 -14.26 -11.62
N GLU A 100 7.56 -14.82 -10.43
CA GLU A 100 7.91 -16.21 -10.12
C GLU A 100 7.14 -17.21 -11.02
N GLU A 101 5.86 -16.94 -11.28
CA GLU A 101 5.04 -17.75 -12.18
C GLU A 101 5.52 -17.65 -13.64
N GLU A 102 5.93 -16.47 -14.09
CA GLU A 102 6.52 -16.27 -15.41
C GLU A 102 7.86 -17.01 -15.55
N GLU A 103 8.74 -16.92 -14.56
CA GLU A 103 10.01 -17.64 -14.54
C GLU A 103 9.79 -19.16 -14.56
N SER A 104 8.87 -19.67 -13.74
CA SER A 104 8.51 -21.08 -13.71
C SER A 104 7.95 -21.56 -15.05
N ARG A 105 7.12 -20.75 -15.73
CA ARG A 105 6.64 -21.04 -17.09
C ARG A 105 7.79 -21.08 -18.10
N ALA A 106 8.69 -20.11 -18.06
CA ALA A 106 9.86 -20.03 -18.93
C ALA A 106 10.81 -21.23 -18.74
N GLU A 107 11.04 -21.65 -17.51
CA GLU A 107 11.87 -22.80 -17.18
C GLU A 107 11.24 -24.12 -17.66
N ARG A 108 9.93 -24.30 -17.45
CA ARG A 108 9.19 -25.46 -17.98
C ARG A 108 9.26 -25.54 -19.50
N GLU A 109 9.13 -24.40 -20.19
CA GLU A 109 9.30 -24.28 -21.65
C GLU A 109 10.71 -24.69 -22.10
N ARG A 110 11.75 -24.19 -21.43
CA ARG A 110 13.16 -24.53 -21.71
C ARG A 110 13.42 -26.02 -21.55
N ARG A 111 12.99 -26.62 -20.43
CA ARG A 111 13.11 -28.08 -20.18
C ARG A 111 12.40 -28.91 -21.24
N LYS A 112 11.17 -28.55 -21.62
CA LYS A 112 10.43 -29.23 -22.69
C LYS A 112 11.16 -29.14 -24.04
N LYS A 113 11.74 -27.98 -24.37
CA LYS A 113 12.54 -27.80 -25.60
C LYS A 113 13.81 -28.64 -25.56
N GLN A 114 14.50 -28.69 -24.42
CA GLN A 114 15.72 -29.50 -24.27
C GLN A 114 15.43 -31.00 -24.42
N GLN A 115 14.41 -31.53 -23.71
CA GLN A 115 14.00 -32.93 -23.84
C GLN A 115 13.63 -33.32 -25.29
N LYS A 116 12.97 -32.43 -26.03
CA LYS A 116 12.67 -32.65 -27.46
C LYS A 116 13.94 -32.71 -28.32
N LYS A 117 14.95 -31.87 -28.03
CA LYS A 117 16.25 -31.89 -28.72
C LYS A 117 17.00 -33.18 -28.44
N ASP A 118 17.10 -33.59 -27.17
CA ASP A 118 17.83 -34.79 -26.75
C ASP A 118 17.21 -36.06 -27.35
N LYS A 119 15.87 -36.16 -27.33
CA LYS A 119 15.14 -37.28 -27.95
C LYS A 119 15.35 -37.34 -29.47
N LYS A 120 15.52 -36.19 -30.16
CA LYS A 120 15.82 -36.15 -31.60
C LYS A 120 17.27 -36.54 -31.90
N ALA A 121 18.21 -36.16 -31.04
CA ALA A 121 19.62 -36.55 -31.16
C ALA A 121 19.82 -38.07 -30.96
N GLN A 122 19.16 -38.66 -29.96
CA GLN A 122 19.21 -40.12 -29.73
C GLN A 122 18.71 -40.93 -30.94
N ARG A 123 17.62 -40.50 -31.60
CA ARG A 123 17.09 -41.20 -32.79
C ARG A 123 18.02 -41.12 -34.01
N LYS A 124 18.84 -40.07 -34.12
CA LYS A 124 19.85 -39.95 -35.19
C LYS A 124 21.11 -40.76 -34.88
N GLY A 125 21.53 -40.83 -33.62
CA GLY A 125 22.67 -41.65 -33.19
C GLY A 125 22.44 -43.16 -33.36
N SER A 126 21.21 -43.65 -33.16
CA SER A 126 20.88 -45.07 -33.31
C SER A 126 20.72 -45.53 -34.76
N THR A 127 20.63 -44.62 -35.73
CA THR A 127 20.54 -44.97 -37.17
C THR A 127 21.91 -44.94 -37.86
N GLY A 128 22.97 -44.47 -37.19
CA GLY A 128 24.31 -44.31 -37.76
C GLY A 128 25.35 -45.36 -37.35
N SER A 129 25.02 -46.30 -36.47
CA SER A 129 25.99 -47.28 -35.94
C SER A 129 25.57 -48.72 -36.19
N SER A 130 25.73 -49.14 -37.44
CA SER A 130 25.86 -50.55 -37.81
C SER A 130 27.25 -50.77 -38.41
N SER A 131 28.29 -50.63 -37.59
CA SER A 131 29.61 -51.22 -37.88
C SER A 131 30.50 -51.21 -36.63
N SER A 132 30.68 -52.41 -36.07
CA SER A 132 31.89 -52.91 -35.41
C SER A 132 32.19 -52.59 -33.92
N THR A 133 32.18 -53.69 -33.16
CA THR A 133 33.17 -54.13 -32.14
C THR A 133 33.26 -53.47 -30.76
N ALA A 134 32.79 -54.24 -29.77
CA ALA A 134 33.43 -54.65 -28.50
C ALA A 134 34.11 -53.62 -27.59
N GLY A 135 33.59 -53.50 -26.36
CA GLY A 135 34.31 -52.96 -25.19
C GLY A 135 33.39 -52.43 -24.08
N LEU A 136 33.32 -53.14 -22.94
CA LEU A 136 32.90 -52.64 -21.62
C LEU A 136 34.16 -52.62 -20.72
N PRO A 137 34.18 -52.01 -19.52
CA PRO A 137 33.23 -51.08 -18.88
C PRO A 137 33.92 -49.79 -18.36
N GLY A 138 33.13 -48.79 -17.93
CA GLY A 138 33.64 -47.58 -17.25
C GLY A 138 32.72 -47.18 -16.11
N ASP A 139 33.19 -47.43 -14.89
CA ASP A 139 32.79 -46.82 -13.61
C ASP A 139 32.61 -45.31 -13.73
N PHE A 140 31.50 -44.78 -13.21
CA PHE A 140 31.42 -43.41 -12.68
C PHE A 140 30.33 -43.37 -11.60
N ASP A 141 30.78 -43.42 -10.34
CA ASP A 141 30.05 -42.97 -9.15
C ASP A 141 29.60 -41.52 -9.34
N ASP A 142 28.29 -41.28 -9.37
CA ASP A 142 27.70 -39.94 -9.20
C ASP A 142 26.31 -40.07 -8.56
N GLU A 143 26.29 -40.72 -7.39
CA GLU A 143 25.08 -40.91 -6.59
C GLU A 143 25.30 -40.41 -5.16
N GLN A 144 25.72 -39.14 -5.00
CA GLN A 144 25.82 -38.55 -3.66
C GLN A 144 25.72 -37.02 -3.57
N GLU A 145 24.81 -36.36 -4.30
CA GLU A 145 24.49 -34.93 -4.02
C GLU A 145 23.00 -34.58 -4.16
N ARG A 146 22.08 -35.56 -4.11
CA ARG A 146 20.63 -35.30 -4.26
C ARG A 146 19.86 -35.18 -2.94
N GLY A 147 20.47 -35.53 -1.81
CA GLY A 147 19.76 -35.68 -0.53
C GLY A 147 19.68 -34.43 0.37
N GLN A 148 20.45 -33.37 0.12
CA GLN A 148 20.48 -32.18 1.00
C GLN A 148 19.79 -30.93 0.42
N GLN A 149 19.34 -30.99 -0.83
CA GLN A 149 18.65 -29.85 -1.49
C GLN A 149 17.12 -29.87 -1.29
N GLU A 150 16.51 -31.02 -0.96
CA GLU A 150 15.05 -31.11 -0.83
C GLU A 150 14.54 -30.67 0.57
N GLU A 151 15.33 -30.87 1.64
CA GLU A 151 14.92 -30.49 3.00
C GLU A 151 14.96 -28.97 3.24
N SER A 152 15.83 -28.26 2.52
CA SER A 152 15.97 -26.80 2.58
C SER A 152 14.94 -26.05 1.71
N ALA A 153 14.33 -26.72 0.72
CA ALA A 153 13.23 -26.17 -0.07
C ALA A 153 11.88 -26.31 0.67
N SER A 154 11.65 -27.45 1.34
CA SER A 154 10.42 -27.73 2.07
C SER A 154 10.20 -26.78 3.26
N THR A 155 11.27 -26.48 4.01
CA THR A 155 11.20 -25.53 5.14
C THR A 155 11.08 -24.06 4.70
N LYS A 156 11.58 -23.70 3.52
CA LYS A 156 11.38 -22.36 2.94
C LYS A 156 9.98 -22.17 2.38
N ALA A 157 9.43 -23.19 1.72
CA ALA A 157 8.06 -23.16 1.20
C ALA A 157 7.03 -23.02 2.34
N SER A 158 7.23 -23.74 3.45
CA SER A 158 6.34 -23.67 4.62
C SER A 158 6.35 -22.28 5.29
N LYS A 159 7.53 -21.65 5.41
CA LYS A 159 7.65 -20.29 5.97
C LYS A 159 7.07 -19.19 5.06
N LEU A 160 7.15 -19.38 3.75
CA LEU A 160 6.53 -18.47 2.77
C LEU A 160 4.99 -18.59 2.81
N ASP A 161 4.45 -19.79 2.99
CA ASP A 161 3.01 -20.01 3.08
C ASP A 161 2.41 -19.43 4.38
N GLU A 162 3.14 -19.54 5.49
CA GLU A 162 2.75 -18.94 6.78
C GLU A 162 2.79 -17.39 6.74
N ALA A 163 3.79 -16.80 6.07
CA ALA A 163 3.83 -15.37 5.82
C ALA A 163 2.68 -14.91 4.89
N ARG A 164 2.36 -15.71 3.86
CA ARG A 164 1.24 -15.44 2.94
C ARG A 164 -0.11 -15.45 3.64
N GLN A 165 -0.37 -16.42 4.52
CA GLN A 165 -1.61 -16.48 5.30
C GLN A 165 -1.76 -15.31 6.29
N LEU A 166 -0.66 -14.86 6.91
CA LEU A 166 -0.71 -13.70 7.81
C LEU A 166 -1.02 -12.39 7.06
N LEU A 167 -0.55 -12.27 5.82
CA LEU A 167 -0.76 -11.08 4.98
C LEU A 167 -2.13 -11.09 4.29
N GLU A 168 -2.63 -12.24 3.87
CA GLU A 168 -3.99 -12.37 3.32
C GLU A 168 -5.04 -12.00 4.38
N SER A 169 -4.83 -12.40 5.65
CA SER A 169 -5.61 -11.97 6.81
C SER A 169 -5.60 -10.45 7.05
N LEU A 170 -4.58 -9.73 6.58
CA LEU A 170 -4.48 -8.27 6.63
C LEU A 170 -5.19 -7.58 5.46
N CYS A 171 -5.08 -8.12 4.24
CA CYS A 171 -5.75 -7.55 3.06
C CYS A 171 -7.28 -7.88 3.03
N ASP A 172 -7.77 -8.90 3.75
CA ASP A 172 -9.19 -9.33 3.76
C ASP A 172 -10.09 -8.64 4.81
N LYS A 173 -9.60 -7.68 5.61
CA LYS A 173 -10.48 -6.95 6.54
C LYS A 173 -11.35 -5.96 5.75
N PRO A 174 -12.67 -6.19 5.59
CA PRO A 174 -13.53 -5.17 5.01
C PRO A 174 -13.56 -4.01 6.00
N SER A 175 -13.08 -2.85 5.56
CA SER A 175 -13.35 -1.59 6.23
C SER A 175 -14.86 -1.48 6.38
N GLY A 176 -15.36 -1.71 7.60
CA GLY A 176 -16.77 -1.66 7.93
C GLY A 176 -17.33 -0.32 7.44
N SER A 177 -18.26 -0.41 6.49
CA SER A 177 -19.03 0.72 6.00
C SER A 177 -19.88 1.27 7.14
N SER A 178 -19.35 2.26 7.85
CA SER A 178 -20.13 3.11 8.75
C SER A 178 -20.95 4.07 7.90
N THR A 179 -22.03 3.54 7.34
CA THR A 179 -23.12 4.32 6.76
C THR A 179 -23.72 5.19 7.87
N PRO A 180 -23.75 6.52 7.75
CA PRO A 180 -24.39 7.35 8.76
C PRO A 180 -25.92 7.15 8.72
N PRO A 181 -26.62 7.19 9.87
CA PRO A 181 -28.06 7.07 9.90
C PRO A 181 -28.73 8.26 9.20
N SER A 182 -29.57 7.94 8.20
CA SER A 182 -30.48 8.87 7.55
C SER A 182 -31.63 9.19 8.50
N SER A 183 -31.54 10.33 9.18
CA SER A 183 -32.65 10.89 9.96
C SER A 183 -33.43 11.85 9.07
N SER A 184 -34.49 11.36 8.42
CA SER A 184 -35.55 12.23 7.87
C SER A 184 -36.46 12.69 9.01
N PRO A 185 -36.70 13.99 9.21
CA PRO A 185 -37.79 14.43 10.06
C PRO A 185 -39.11 14.40 9.27
N GLU A 186 -40.04 13.56 9.74
CA GLU A 186 -41.45 13.65 9.37
C GLU A 186 -42.02 15.00 9.80
N ALA A 187 -42.83 15.58 8.92
CA ALA A 187 -43.60 16.78 9.16
C ALA A 187 -44.78 16.50 10.08
N CYS A 188 -44.96 17.37 11.08
CA CYS A 188 -46.24 17.78 11.67
C CYS A 188 -46.10 19.24 12.12
#